data_AF-A0A8H5N522-F1
#
_entry.id   AF-A0A8H5N522-F1
#
_cell.length_a   1.000
_cell.length_b   1.000
_cell.length_c   1.000
_cell.angle_alpha   90.00
_cell.angle_beta   90.00
_cell.angle_gamma   90.00
#
_symmetry.space_group_name_H-M   'P 1'
#
loop_
_entity.id
_entity.type
_entity.pdbx_description
1 polymer ?
#
loop_
_entity_poly.entity_id
_entity_poly.type
_entity_poly.pdbx_seq_one_letter_code
_entity_poly.pdbx_strand_id
1 'polypeptide(L)'
;MASLLSLPLHLIADILRLLDNIQELPPILLSHRIFYSALSDTPSLPVDIIRSHIPDNLLPLAFTAFKSQKSVRATNGISVQEFLTHDYNNSVRNVDGSQLHLTVGEATEVVRVNDALSGLRDEFALCSLRRLHRVNQDAPLGSDQGLSPGEYYRISRAFYRFQIYRNLFLDKEQEIDLFPSYNDDQDEDLSFDNELKKLFFDRHSPWVNEQLACVYDFLETRVTGVMLTILSATPGYRQVVVNGFQWGDNLTEWLAEKTQSFEEQKCMSLDITRLSQLLKASTYEEWQASLGEAISPCQNRLEEDLEEFNRGRRPNVHEEVWRAEDIERLAREVDADEAFTDDQPRQTWMKVHYDHAHERYRLGEHTFAPMRFIFGMRGIGYVMWDTERMKNEACKVTLNKAYQGDAVF
;
A
#
# COMPACT_ATOMS: atom_id res chain seq x y z
N MET A 1 37.89 -26.95 -24.50
CA MET A 1 36.62 -26.25 -24.20
C MET A 1 36.39 -26.37 -22.70
N ALA A 2 36.35 -25.25 -21.98
CA ALA A 2 36.03 -25.27 -20.55
C ALA A 2 34.55 -25.59 -20.40
N SER A 3 34.23 -26.68 -19.71
CA SER A 3 32.85 -27.06 -19.40
C SER A 3 32.41 -26.26 -18.18
N LEU A 4 31.18 -25.75 -18.18
CA LEU A 4 30.56 -25.12 -17.00
C LEU A 4 30.67 -26.02 -15.75
N LEU A 5 30.66 -27.34 -15.96
CA LEU A 5 30.79 -28.36 -14.92
C LEU A 5 32.19 -28.48 -14.31
N SER A 6 33.19 -27.81 -14.89
CA SER A 6 34.58 -27.79 -14.41
C SER A 6 34.94 -26.51 -13.66
N LEU A 7 34.00 -25.57 -13.54
CA LEU A 7 34.20 -24.33 -12.81
C LEU A 7 34.12 -24.56 -11.29
N PRO A 8 34.91 -23.82 -10.49
CA PRO A 8 34.71 -23.70 -9.05
C PRO A 8 33.28 -23.27 -8.69
N LEU A 9 32.77 -23.74 -7.55
CA LEU A 9 31.39 -23.48 -7.10
C LEU A 9 31.07 -21.99 -6.99
N HIS A 10 32.00 -21.16 -6.51
CA HIS A 10 31.81 -19.71 -6.41
C HIS A 10 31.60 -19.04 -7.79
N LEU A 11 32.31 -19.49 -8.84
CA LEU A 11 32.08 -18.95 -10.19
C LEU A 11 30.74 -19.41 -10.77
N ILE A 12 30.30 -20.61 -10.42
CA ILE A 12 28.96 -21.08 -10.80
C ILE A 12 27.90 -20.25 -10.09
N ALA A 13 28.08 -19.96 -8.80
CA ALA A 13 27.19 -19.07 -8.05
C ALA A 13 27.17 -17.67 -8.67
N ASP A 14 28.32 -17.10 -9.06
CA ASP A 14 28.40 -15.81 -9.75
C ASP A 14 27.65 -15.80 -11.08
N ILE A 15 27.70 -16.90 -11.84
CA ILE A 15 26.91 -17.05 -13.06
C ILE A 15 25.41 -17.11 -12.74
N LEU A 16 25.01 -17.86 -11.71
CA LEU A 16 23.61 -17.94 -11.27
C LEU A 16 23.08 -16.61 -10.72
N ARG A 17 23.93 -15.74 -10.17
CA ARG A 17 23.55 -14.39 -9.74
C ARG A 17 23.08 -13.49 -10.89
N LEU A 18 23.48 -13.81 -12.12
CA LEU A 18 23.09 -13.06 -13.32
C LEU A 18 21.72 -13.49 -13.87
N LEU A 19 21.00 -14.37 -13.19
CA LEU A 19 19.65 -14.72 -13.59
C LEU A 19 18.74 -13.49 -13.47
N ASP A 20 18.03 -13.19 -14.54
CA ASP A 20 17.06 -12.10 -14.61
C ASP A 20 15.77 -12.42 -13.85
N ASN A 21 15.58 -13.65 -13.35
CA ASN A 21 14.41 -14.05 -12.59
C ASN A 21 14.70 -15.22 -11.64
N ILE A 22 14.35 -15.06 -10.37
CA ILE A 22 14.46 -16.13 -9.36
C ILE A 22 13.65 -17.39 -9.73
N GLN A 23 12.58 -17.26 -10.51
CA GLN A 23 11.74 -18.38 -10.97
C GLN A 23 12.49 -19.35 -11.89
N GLU A 24 13.59 -18.93 -12.50
CA GLU A 24 14.43 -19.78 -13.35
C GLU A 24 15.41 -20.63 -12.51
N LEU A 25 15.64 -20.25 -11.26
CA LEU A 25 16.59 -20.95 -10.40
C LEU A 25 16.16 -22.40 -10.07
N PRO A 26 14.90 -22.70 -9.67
CA PRO A 26 14.47 -24.07 -9.40
C PRO A 26 14.74 -25.08 -10.53
N PRO A 27 14.34 -24.86 -11.80
CA PRO A 27 14.63 -25.83 -12.87
C PRO A 27 16.14 -25.97 -13.13
N ILE A 28 16.93 -24.91 -12.98
CA ILE A 28 18.40 -24.97 -13.11
C ILE A 28 19.00 -25.84 -11.99
N LEU A 29 18.58 -25.66 -10.75
CA LEU A 29 19.05 -26.47 -9.62
C LEU A 29 18.74 -27.97 -9.80
N LEU A 30 17.59 -28.29 -10.40
CA LEU A 30 17.19 -29.66 -10.71
C LEU A 30 17.92 -30.27 -11.92
N SER A 31 18.52 -29.44 -12.78
CA SER A 31 19.18 -29.92 -14.00
C SER A 31 20.48 -30.67 -13.72
N HIS A 32 21.26 -30.26 -12.71
CA HIS A 32 22.52 -30.89 -12.37
C HIS A 32 22.96 -30.59 -10.93
N ARG A 33 23.53 -31.60 -10.25
CA ARG A 33 23.97 -31.51 -8.84
C ARG A 33 24.92 -30.34 -8.54
N ILE A 34 25.71 -29.90 -9.53
CA ILE A 34 26.70 -28.84 -9.35
C ILE A 34 26.06 -27.49 -9.02
N PHE A 35 24.89 -27.20 -9.57
CA PHE A 35 24.15 -25.97 -9.31
C PHE A 35 23.58 -25.98 -7.89
N TYR A 36 23.05 -27.13 -7.46
CA TYR A 36 22.64 -27.32 -6.07
C TYR A 36 23.81 -27.22 -5.09
N SER A 37 24.98 -27.79 -5.44
CA SER A 37 26.20 -27.63 -4.65
C SER A 37 26.65 -26.17 -4.56
N ALA A 38 26.55 -25.40 -5.65
CA ALA A 38 26.88 -23.98 -5.66
C ALA A 38 25.93 -23.15 -4.78
N LEU A 39 24.62 -23.45 -4.81
CA LEU A 39 23.66 -22.83 -3.88
C LEU A 39 23.96 -23.19 -2.42
N SER A 40 24.32 -24.45 -2.15
CA SER A 40 24.66 -24.90 -0.79
C SER A 40 25.91 -24.22 -0.25
N ASP A 41 26.88 -23.95 -1.13
CA ASP A 41 28.12 -23.23 -0.82
C ASP A 41 27.90 -21.71 -0.70
N THR A 42 26.89 -21.17 -1.39
CA THR A 42 26.53 -19.74 -1.36
C THR A 42 25.05 -19.54 -0.98
N PRO A 43 24.70 -19.61 0.33
CA PRO A 43 23.32 -19.44 0.79
C PRO A 43 22.70 -18.06 0.54
N SER A 44 23.51 -17.04 0.25
CA SER A 44 23.03 -15.69 -0.10
C SER A 44 22.50 -15.59 -1.53
N LEU A 45 22.74 -16.59 -2.38
CA LEU A 45 22.44 -16.56 -3.81
C LEU A 45 20.99 -16.15 -4.13
N PRO A 46 19.94 -16.64 -3.44
CA PRO A 46 18.58 -16.21 -3.72
C PRO A 46 18.36 -14.70 -3.46
N VAL A 47 18.96 -14.17 -2.41
CA VAL A 47 18.88 -12.74 -2.08
C VAL A 47 19.68 -11.91 -3.07
N ASP A 48 20.86 -12.40 -3.47
CA ASP A 48 21.69 -11.75 -4.49
C ASP A 48 20.95 -11.63 -5.83
N ILE A 49 20.17 -12.64 -6.23
CA ILE A 49 19.31 -12.60 -7.43
C ILE A 49 18.18 -11.58 -7.25
N ILE A 50 17.52 -11.54 -6.10
CA ILE A 50 16.40 -10.60 -5.85
C ILE A 50 16.86 -9.14 -5.89
N ARG A 51 18.10 -8.83 -5.48
CA ARG A 51 18.65 -7.45 -5.55
C ARG A 51 18.65 -6.86 -6.95
N SER A 52 18.59 -7.69 -8.00
CA SER A 52 18.43 -7.21 -9.38
C SER A 52 17.01 -6.67 -9.67
N HIS A 53 16.01 -7.11 -8.90
CA HIS A 53 14.59 -6.76 -9.07
C HIS A 53 14.08 -5.73 -8.07
N ILE A 54 14.61 -5.76 -6.85
CA ILE A 54 14.17 -4.93 -5.75
C ILE A 54 15.34 -4.04 -5.33
N PRO A 55 15.23 -2.71 -5.43
CA PRO A 55 16.24 -1.79 -4.93
C PRO A 55 16.58 -2.07 -3.47
N ASP A 56 17.87 -1.94 -3.10
CA ASP A 56 18.36 -2.29 -1.76
C ASP A 56 17.60 -1.55 -0.65
N ASN A 57 17.21 -0.30 -0.87
CA ASN A 57 16.42 0.48 0.10
C ASN A 57 14.97 -0.04 0.29
N LEU A 58 14.42 -0.79 -0.66
CA LEU A 58 13.09 -1.41 -0.58
C LEU A 58 13.14 -2.86 -0.12
N LEU A 59 14.31 -3.50 -0.19
CA LEU A 59 14.50 -4.90 0.18
C LEU A 59 14.01 -5.17 1.62
N PRO A 60 14.34 -4.37 2.66
CA PRO A 60 13.85 -4.63 4.00
C PRO A 60 12.31 -4.58 4.11
N LEU A 61 11.65 -3.70 3.35
CA LEU A 61 10.18 -3.61 3.34
C LEU A 61 9.55 -4.82 2.65
N ALA A 62 10.12 -5.28 1.54
CA ALA A 62 9.69 -6.50 0.86
C ALA A 62 9.76 -7.72 1.77
N PHE A 63 10.86 -7.84 2.52
CA PHE A 63 11.06 -8.91 3.49
C PHE A 63 10.12 -8.79 4.69
N THR A 64 9.85 -7.57 5.17
CA THR A 64 8.89 -7.34 6.25
C THR A 64 7.48 -7.76 5.83
N ALA A 65 7.09 -7.44 4.59
CA ALA A 65 5.81 -7.88 4.02
C ALA A 65 5.72 -9.41 3.94
N PHE A 66 6.79 -10.08 3.52
CA PHE A 66 6.83 -11.54 3.48
C PHE A 66 6.75 -12.15 4.90
N LYS A 67 7.55 -11.64 5.84
CA LYS A 67 7.54 -12.13 7.23
C LYS A 67 6.21 -11.93 7.93
N SER A 68 5.53 -10.80 7.73
CA SER A 68 4.20 -10.58 8.31
C SER A 68 3.20 -11.61 7.80
N GLN A 69 3.26 -11.99 6.52
CA GLN A 69 2.42 -13.04 5.98
C GLN A 69 2.74 -14.42 6.59
N LYS A 70 4.03 -14.79 6.63
CA LYS A 70 4.44 -16.13 7.06
C LYS A 70 4.31 -16.34 8.57
N SER A 71 4.79 -15.40 9.36
CA SER A 71 4.93 -15.58 10.81
C SER A 71 3.67 -15.24 11.59
N VAL A 72 2.94 -14.20 11.17
CA VAL A 72 1.72 -13.75 11.86
C VAL A 72 0.51 -14.47 11.28
N ARG A 73 0.31 -14.40 9.96
CA ARG A 73 -0.92 -14.88 9.31
C ARG A 73 -0.95 -16.40 9.07
N ALA A 74 0.10 -16.98 8.48
CA ALA A 74 0.09 -18.39 8.06
C ALA A 74 0.43 -19.37 9.19
N THR A 75 1.39 -19.01 10.05
CA THR A 75 1.91 -19.94 11.09
C THR A 75 1.31 -19.68 12.48
N ASN A 76 0.66 -18.52 12.70
CA ASN A 76 0.26 -18.02 14.03
C ASN A 76 1.40 -18.08 15.08
N GLY A 77 2.65 -18.00 14.62
CA GLY A 77 3.83 -18.26 15.46
C GLY A 77 4.29 -17.04 16.26
N ILE A 78 3.94 -15.83 15.79
CA ILE A 78 4.33 -14.55 16.39
C ILE A 78 3.08 -13.67 16.50
N SER A 79 2.90 -13.01 17.64
CA SER A 79 1.81 -12.05 17.83
C SER A 79 2.04 -10.77 17.01
N VAL A 80 0.97 -10.06 16.64
CA VAL A 80 1.08 -8.76 15.94
C VAL A 80 1.92 -7.77 16.75
N GLN A 81 1.73 -7.73 18.07
CA GLN A 81 2.50 -6.86 18.97
C GLN A 81 4.01 -7.15 18.91
N GLU A 82 4.39 -8.43 19.05
CA GLU A 82 5.79 -8.87 19.02
C GLU A 82 6.44 -8.60 17.66
N PHE A 83 5.70 -8.84 16.57
CA PHE A 83 6.17 -8.52 15.22
C PHE A 83 6.43 -7.02 15.07
N LEU A 84 5.51 -6.18 15.54
CA LEU A 84 5.64 -4.73 15.46
C LEU A 84 6.78 -4.21 16.33
N THR A 85 7.04 -4.77 17.51
CA THR A 85 8.11 -4.28 18.41
C THR A 85 9.49 -4.74 17.99
N HIS A 86 9.64 -5.97 17.52
CA HIS A 86 10.93 -6.58 17.21
C HIS A 86 11.20 -6.62 15.71
N ASP A 87 10.39 -7.33 14.93
CA ASP A 87 10.71 -7.62 13.53
C ASP A 87 10.58 -6.39 12.63
N TYR A 88 9.52 -5.61 12.81
CA TYR A 88 9.26 -4.42 11.99
C TYR A 88 10.37 -3.38 12.13
N ASN A 89 10.72 -3.04 13.38
CA ASN A 89 11.75 -2.04 13.68
C ASN A 89 13.15 -2.50 13.29
N ASN A 90 13.47 -3.79 13.50
CA ASN A 90 14.78 -4.34 13.15
C ASN A 90 14.96 -4.41 11.64
N SER A 91 13.90 -4.73 10.89
CA SER A 91 13.97 -4.80 9.42
C SER A 91 14.18 -3.41 8.81
N VAL A 92 13.42 -2.40 9.24
CA VAL A 92 13.58 -1.01 8.76
C VAL A 92 14.98 -0.46 9.06
N ARG A 93 15.62 -0.89 10.15
CA ARG A 93 16.99 -0.46 10.53
C ARG A 93 18.11 -1.24 9.85
N ASN A 94 17.83 -2.39 9.24
CA ASN A 94 18.85 -3.26 8.62
C ASN A 94 18.93 -3.01 7.11
N VAL A 95 19.27 -1.77 6.75
CA VAL A 95 19.24 -1.22 5.38
C VAL A 95 20.10 -2.02 4.39
N ASP A 96 21.18 -2.65 4.87
CA ASP A 96 22.15 -3.32 3.99
C ASP A 96 21.70 -4.70 3.51
N GLY A 97 20.61 -5.25 4.06
CA GLY A 97 20.07 -6.57 3.70
C GLY A 97 21.07 -7.74 3.85
N SER A 98 22.21 -7.50 4.50
CA SER A 98 23.39 -8.38 4.54
C SER A 98 23.20 -9.60 5.44
N GLN A 99 22.17 -9.58 6.29
CA GLN A 99 21.77 -10.67 7.19
C GLN A 99 20.51 -11.41 6.72
N LEU A 100 19.99 -11.08 5.54
CA LEU A 100 18.80 -11.70 5.00
C LEU A 100 19.17 -13.03 4.34
N HIS A 101 18.66 -14.12 4.89
CA HIS A 101 18.76 -15.46 4.29
C HIS A 101 17.36 -15.93 3.91
N LEU A 102 17.17 -16.24 2.63
CA LEU A 102 15.94 -16.84 2.11
C LEU A 102 16.27 -18.17 1.45
N THR A 103 15.38 -19.12 1.64
CA THR A 103 15.28 -20.27 0.74
C THR A 103 14.78 -19.80 -0.63
N VAL A 104 15.03 -20.61 -1.67
CA VAL A 104 14.56 -20.30 -3.03
C VAL A 104 13.05 -20.11 -3.09
N GLY A 105 12.28 -20.92 -2.35
CA GLY A 105 10.82 -20.78 -2.30
C GLY A 105 10.36 -19.47 -1.66
N GLU A 106 11.02 -19.03 -0.59
CA GLU A 106 10.69 -17.73 0.04
C GLU A 106 11.08 -16.56 -0.86
N ALA A 107 12.21 -16.67 -1.55
CA ALA A 107 12.67 -15.69 -2.52
C ALA A 107 11.68 -15.54 -3.70
N THR A 108 11.17 -16.66 -4.21
CA THR A 108 10.10 -16.71 -5.21
C THR A 108 8.84 -15.96 -4.76
N GLU A 109 8.39 -16.16 -3.52
CA GLU A 109 7.19 -15.47 -3.00
C GLU A 109 7.41 -13.96 -2.83
N VAL A 110 8.60 -13.54 -2.36
CA VAL A 110 8.97 -12.12 -2.24
C VAL A 110 8.91 -11.44 -3.61
N VAL A 111 9.49 -12.05 -4.65
CA VAL A 111 9.45 -11.51 -6.01
C VAL A 111 8.03 -11.46 -6.56
N ARG A 112 7.23 -12.51 -6.35
CA ARG A 112 5.83 -12.54 -6.79
C ARG A 112 5.02 -11.38 -6.22
N VAL A 113 5.20 -11.07 -4.95
CA VAL A 113 4.55 -9.92 -4.30
C VAL A 113 5.07 -8.60 -4.90
N ASN A 114 6.38 -8.47 -5.10
CA ASN A 114 6.99 -7.29 -5.71
C ASN A 114 6.51 -7.04 -7.16
N ASP A 115 6.31 -8.09 -7.95
CA ASP A 115 5.83 -7.97 -9.34
C ASP A 115 4.39 -7.45 -9.37
N ALA A 116 3.53 -7.97 -8.51
CA ALA A 116 2.15 -7.49 -8.35
C ALA A 116 2.11 -6.02 -7.90
N LEU A 117 2.95 -5.66 -6.93
CA LEU A 117 3.12 -4.29 -6.43
C LEU A 117 3.64 -3.35 -7.52
N SER A 118 4.60 -3.80 -8.33
CA SER A 118 5.20 -2.99 -9.39
C SER A 118 4.18 -2.55 -10.43
N GLY A 119 3.30 -3.46 -10.87
CA GLY A 119 2.21 -3.11 -11.78
C GLY A 119 1.25 -2.06 -11.20
N LEU A 120 0.89 -2.18 -9.92
CA LEU A 120 -0.01 -1.23 -9.24
C LEU A 120 0.66 0.11 -8.97
N ARG A 121 1.95 0.11 -8.64
CA ARG A 121 2.76 1.32 -8.49
C ARG A 121 2.81 2.11 -9.77
N ASP A 122 3.10 1.45 -10.88
CA ASP A 122 3.25 2.12 -12.17
C ASP A 122 1.91 2.70 -12.64
N GLU A 123 0.80 1.99 -12.38
CA GLU A 123 -0.55 2.49 -12.63
C GLU A 123 -0.92 3.68 -11.72
N PHE A 124 -0.63 3.60 -10.43
CA PHE A 124 -0.82 4.71 -9.48
C PHE A 124 -0.04 5.95 -9.93
N ALA A 125 1.26 5.78 -10.18
CA ALA A 125 2.14 6.85 -10.61
C ALA A 125 1.62 7.52 -11.88
N LEU A 126 1.24 6.74 -12.89
CA LEU A 126 0.68 7.24 -14.13
C LEU A 126 -0.62 8.03 -13.90
N CYS A 127 -1.55 7.49 -13.11
CA CYS A 127 -2.82 8.14 -12.80
C CYS A 127 -2.60 9.47 -12.05
N SER A 128 -1.80 9.45 -10.99
CA SER A 128 -1.56 10.62 -10.16
C SER A 128 -0.75 11.69 -10.90
N LEU A 129 0.24 11.32 -11.70
CA LEU A 129 0.99 12.25 -12.55
C LEU A 129 0.10 12.91 -13.61
N ARG A 130 -0.77 12.14 -14.28
CA ARG A 130 -1.72 12.71 -15.25
C ARG A 130 -2.64 13.73 -14.60
N ARG A 131 -3.17 13.42 -13.42
CA ARG A 131 -4.01 14.37 -12.65
C ARG A 131 -3.21 15.60 -12.23
N LEU A 132 -1.98 15.42 -11.74
CA LEU A 132 -1.10 16.51 -11.32
C LEU A 132 -0.77 17.47 -12.48
N HIS A 133 -0.45 16.92 -13.65
CA HIS A 133 -0.12 17.67 -14.85
C HIS A 133 -1.35 18.12 -15.67
N ARG A 134 -2.57 17.71 -15.27
CA ARG A 134 -3.84 17.95 -16.00
C ARG A 134 -3.79 17.47 -17.45
N VAL A 135 -3.22 16.29 -17.65
CA VAL A 135 -3.06 15.67 -18.97
C VAL A 135 -4.22 14.69 -19.19
N ASN A 136 -4.82 14.72 -20.37
CA ASN A 136 -5.88 13.78 -20.76
C ASN A 136 -5.36 12.33 -20.75
N GLN A 137 -6.26 11.36 -20.56
CA GLN A 137 -5.89 9.94 -20.44
C GLN A 137 -5.11 9.39 -21.65
N ASP A 138 -5.34 9.95 -22.85
CA ASP A 138 -4.72 9.48 -24.10
C ASP A 138 -3.41 10.20 -24.46
N ALA A 139 -3.05 11.27 -23.74
CA ALA A 139 -1.85 12.03 -24.05
C ALA A 139 -0.61 11.42 -23.35
N PRO A 140 0.53 11.30 -24.06
CA PRO A 140 1.76 10.80 -23.48
C PRO A 140 2.29 11.80 -22.44
N LEU A 141 2.75 11.30 -21.31
CA LEU A 141 3.55 12.10 -20.37
C LEU A 141 4.90 12.42 -21.02
N GLY A 142 5.44 13.60 -20.72
CA GLY A 142 6.78 13.98 -21.18
C GLY A 142 7.84 13.01 -20.64
N SER A 143 8.89 12.73 -21.41
CA SER A 143 9.98 11.84 -20.99
C SER A 143 10.73 12.34 -19.74
N ASP A 144 10.62 13.63 -19.44
CA ASP A 144 11.14 14.32 -18.26
C ASP A 144 10.21 14.24 -17.03
N GLN A 145 9.02 13.64 -17.16
CA GLN A 145 7.99 13.60 -16.11
C GLN A 145 7.95 12.28 -15.34
N GLY A 146 8.89 11.36 -15.61
CA GLY A 146 9.05 10.11 -14.87
C GLY A 146 9.31 10.33 -13.37
N LEU A 147 9.15 9.27 -12.56
CA LEU A 147 9.36 9.33 -11.12
C LEU A 147 10.84 9.59 -10.80
N SER A 148 11.10 10.45 -9.82
CA SER A 148 12.41 10.51 -9.19
C SER A 148 12.64 9.25 -8.33
N PRO A 149 13.90 8.96 -7.92
CA PRO A 149 14.18 7.88 -6.97
C PRO A 149 13.42 8.02 -5.64
N GLY A 150 13.25 9.25 -5.13
CA GLY A 150 12.53 9.51 -3.88
C GLY A 150 11.03 9.30 -4.00
N GLU A 151 10.44 9.70 -5.12
CA GLU A 151 9.02 9.47 -5.43
C GLU A 151 8.72 7.99 -5.62
N TYR A 152 9.57 7.30 -6.38
CA TYR A 152 9.50 5.85 -6.55
C TYR A 152 9.58 5.12 -5.20
N TYR A 153 10.51 5.52 -4.33
CA TYR A 153 10.64 4.96 -2.98
C TYR A 153 9.37 5.17 -2.15
N ARG A 154 8.85 6.40 -2.06
CA ARG A 154 7.66 6.71 -1.24
C ARG A 154 6.41 5.94 -1.70
N ILE A 155 6.18 5.87 -3.00
CA ILE A 155 5.04 5.12 -3.56
C ILE A 155 5.23 3.62 -3.27
N SER A 156 6.41 3.06 -3.55
CA SER A 156 6.70 1.65 -3.28
C SER A 156 6.56 1.31 -1.80
N ARG A 157 7.08 2.16 -0.91
CA ARG A 157 6.96 2.05 0.54
C ARG A 157 5.49 2.04 0.98
N ALA A 158 4.67 2.92 0.43
CA ALA A 158 3.24 2.98 0.75
C ALA A 158 2.52 1.67 0.39
N PHE A 159 2.80 1.10 -0.79
CA PHE A 159 2.21 -0.19 -1.18
C PHE A 159 2.72 -1.38 -0.35
N TYR A 160 4.01 -1.42 0.00
CA TYR A 160 4.51 -2.45 0.93
C TYR A 160 3.85 -2.31 2.31
N ARG A 161 3.67 -1.09 2.80
CA ARG A 161 2.97 -0.83 4.07
C ARG A 161 1.52 -1.23 4.00
N PHE A 162 0.83 -1.04 2.88
CA PHE A 162 -0.50 -1.58 2.66
C PHE A 162 -0.51 -3.11 2.79
N GLN A 163 0.40 -3.81 2.10
CA GLN A 163 0.51 -5.27 2.21
C GLN A 163 0.81 -5.74 3.64
N ILE A 164 1.72 -5.04 4.35
CA ILE A 164 2.02 -5.35 5.77
C ILE A 164 0.79 -5.13 6.64
N TYR A 165 0.11 -4.00 6.49
CA TYR A 165 -1.12 -3.69 7.22
C TYR A 165 -2.16 -4.80 7.03
N ARG A 166 -2.40 -5.19 5.77
CA ARG A 166 -3.30 -6.30 5.45
C ARG A 166 -2.86 -7.59 6.13
N ASN A 167 -1.57 -7.96 6.08
CA ASN A 167 -1.11 -9.20 6.71
C ASN A 167 -1.29 -9.24 8.23
N LEU A 168 -1.25 -8.08 8.90
CA LEU A 168 -1.34 -7.98 10.36
C LEU A 168 -2.79 -7.92 10.86
N PHE A 169 -3.64 -7.16 10.16
CA PHE A 169 -4.99 -6.79 10.61
C PHE A 169 -6.09 -7.33 9.70
N LEU A 170 -5.77 -8.29 8.83
CA LEU A 170 -6.81 -9.08 8.19
C LEU A 170 -7.47 -9.96 9.25
N ASP A 171 -8.79 -9.84 9.39
CA ASP A 171 -9.56 -10.74 10.22
C ASP A 171 -9.18 -12.17 9.83
N LYS A 172 -8.72 -12.94 10.82
CA LYS A 172 -8.68 -14.39 10.66
C LYS A 172 -10.11 -14.79 10.29
N GLU A 173 -10.27 -15.80 9.44
CA GLU A 173 -11.57 -16.40 9.15
C GLU A 173 -12.18 -16.92 10.46
N GLN A 174 -12.73 -16.01 11.27
CA GLN A 174 -13.62 -16.33 12.35
C GLN A 174 -14.94 -16.63 11.65
N GLU A 175 -15.51 -17.79 11.97
CA GLU A 175 -16.91 -18.06 11.68
C GLU A 175 -17.67 -16.84 12.21
N ILE A 176 -18.26 -16.09 11.28
CA ILE A 176 -19.12 -14.96 11.62
C ILE A 176 -20.20 -15.56 12.51
N ASP A 177 -20.17 -15.26 13.80
CA ASP A 177 -21.24 -15.65 14.70
C ASP A 177 -22.44 -14.79 14.30
N LEU A 178 -23.32 -15.36 13.47
CA LEU A 178 -24.49 -14.68 12.90
C LEU A 178 -25.48 -14.21 13.99
N PHE A 179 -25.22 -14.59 15.24
CA PHE A 179 -25.93 -14.16 16.44
C PHE A 179 -24.92 -13.69 17.50
N PRO A 180 -24.49 -12.42 17.48
CA PRO A 180 -23.67 -11.88 18.55
C PRO A 180 -24.43 -12.03 19.87
N SER A 181 -23.91 -12.86 20.77
CA SER A 181 -24.32 -12.82 22.16
C SER A 181 -23.92 -11.46 22.70
N TYR A 182 -24.89 -10.61 23.03
CA TYR A 182 -24.69 -9.33 23.73
C TYR A 182 -24.19 -9.60 25.17
N ASN A 183 -22.99 -10.16 25.31
CA ASN A 183 -22.25 -10.15 26.54
C ASN A 183 -21.27 -8.98 26.46
N ASP A 184 -21.26 -8.15 27.50
CA ASP A 184 -20.44 -6.92 27.66
C ASP A 184 -18.92 -7.14 27.57
N ASP A 185 -18.45 -8.34 27.24
CA ASP A 185 -17.02 -8.70 27.12
C ASP A 185 -16.45 -8.45 25.71
N GLN A 186 -17.28 -8.09 24.70
CA GLN A 186 -16.79 -7.78 23.33
C GLN A 186 -16.04 -6.44 23.23
N ASP A 187 -16.21 -5.55 24.21
CA ASP A 187 -15.55 -4.23 24.22
C ASP A 187 -14.03 -4.33 24.46
N GLU A 188 -13.55 -5.39 25.14
CA GLU A 188 -12.12 -5.58 25.42
C GLU A 188 -11.32 -5.99 24.17
N ASP A 189 -11.87 -6.87 23.32
CA ASP A 189 -11.19 -7.36 22.11
C ASP A 189 -11.08 -6.26 21.03
N LEU A 190 -12.13 -5.43 20.87
CA LEU A 190 -12.09 -4.27 19.96
C LEU A 190 -11.10 -3.20 20.45
N SER A 191 -11.00 -3.01 21.77
CA SER A 191 -10.02 -2.09 22.36
C SER A 191 -8.58 -2.55 22.10
N PHE A 192 -8.30 -3.85 22.22
CA PHE A 192 -6.95 -4.39 22.00
C PHE A 192 -6.53 -4.30 20.52
N ASP A 193 -7.42 -4.60 19.57
CA ASP A 193 -7.10 -4.49 18.14
C ASP A 193 -6.84 -3.01 17.75
N ASN A 194 -7.58 -2.08 18.34
CA ASN A 194 -7.33 -0.64 18.18
C ASN A 194 -5.98 -0.19 18.77
N GLU A 195 -5.54 -0.76 19.90
CA GLU A 195 -4.20 -0.53 20.43
C GLU A 195 -3.09 -1.02 19.49
N LEU A 196 -3.27 -2.18 18.85
CA LEU A 196 -2.29 -2.72 17.90
C LEU A 196 -2.24 -1.91 16.59
N LYS A 197 -3.38 -1.45 16.09
CA LYS A 197 -3.44 -0.53 14.93
C LYS A 197 -2.76 0.79 15.25
N LYS A 198 -3.05 1.37 16.43
CA LYS A 198 -2.35 2.57 16.92
C LYS A 198 -0.85 2.35 16.99
N LEU A 199 -0.42 1.19 17.51
CA LEU A 199 0.98 0.80 17.56
C LEU A 199 1.62 0.76 16.15
N PHE A 200 0.92 0.25 15.13
CA PHE A 200 1.38 0.28 13.74
C PHE A 200 1.54 1.71 13.20
N PHE A 201 0.53 2.57 13.39
CA PHE A 201 0.56 3.95 12.86
C PHE A 201 1.52 4.87 13.62
N ASP A 202 1.78 4.62 14.90
CA ASP A 202 2.71 5.41 15.72
C ASP A 202 4.17 5.26 15.28
N ARG A 203 4.49 4.22 14.50
CA ARG A 203 5.82 3.96 13.93
C ARG A 203 6.17 4.81 12.71
N HIS A 204 5.26 5.66 12.26
CA HIS A 204 5.45 6.50 11.08
C HIS A 204 4.94 7.91 11.35
N SER A 205 5.57 8.90 10.72
CA SER A 205 5.08 10.28 10.80
C SER A 205 3.73 10.42 10.08
N PRO A 206 2.92 11.43 10.44
CA PRO A 206 1.60 11.62 9.85
C PRO A 206 1.58 11.71 8.31
N TRP A 207 2.56 12.38 7.69
CA TRP A 207 2.65 12.45 6.22
C TRP A 207 3.01 11.11 5.57
N VAL A 208 3.69 10.21 6.29
CA VAL A 208 3.98 8.85 5.83
C VAL A 208 2.74 7.97 5.95
N ASN A 209 1.93 8.13 7.01
CA ASN A 209 0.61 7.50 7.10
C ASN A 209 -0.34 8.01 6.00
N GLU A 210 -0.25 9.29 5.65
CA GLU A 210 -1.03 9.85 4.54
C GLU A 210 -0.62 9.27 3.18
N GLN A 211 0.64 8.90 2.97
CA GLN A 211 1.06 8.18 1.76
C GLN A 211 0.35 6.83 1.64
N LEU A 212 0.19 6.12 2.76
CA LEU A 212 -0.59 4.88 2.82
C LEU A 212 -2.07 5.14 2.50
N ALA A 213 -2.64 6.25 2.98
CA ALA A 213 -4.00 6.65 2.66
C ALA A 213 -4.19 6.91 1.15
N CYS A 214 -3.22 7.55 0.49
CA CYS A 214 -3.28 7.82 -0.95
C CYS A 214 -3.35 6.52 -1.79
N VAL A 215 -2.52 5.52 -1.45
CA VAL A 215 -2.54 4.24 -2.19
C VAL A 215 -3.80 3.43 -1.89
N TYR A 216 -4.33 3.52 -0.66
CA TYR A 216 -5.60 2.89 -0.31
C TYR A 216 -6.76 3.45 -1.14
N ASP A 217 -6.93 4.78 -1.16
CA ASP A 217 -7.99 5.44 -1.92
C ASP A 217 -7.87 5.15 -3.43
N PHE A 218 -6.65 5.05 -3.95
CA PHE A 218 -6.41 4.61 -5.32
C PHE A 218 -6.90 3.17 -5.56
N LEU A 219 -6.50 2.22 -4.72
CA LEU A 219 -6.89 0.82 -4.86
C LEU A 219 -8.40 0.65 -4.79
N GLU A 220 -9.04 1.31 -3.84
CA GLU A 220 -10.49 1.31 -3.69
C GLU A 220 -11.18 1.89 -4.93
N THR A 221 -10.76 3.07 -5.40
CA THR A 221 -11.29 3.68 -6.63
C THR A 221 -11.15 2.74 -7.84
N ARG A 222 -10.04 1.99 -7.92
CA ARG A 222 -9.82 1.02 -9.00
C ARG A 222 -10.73 -0.19 -8.88
N VAL A 223 -10.93 -0.73 -7.68
CA VAL A 223 -11.88 -1.83 -7.42
C VAL A 223 -13.27 -1.42 -7.85
N THR A 224 -13.75 -0.25 -7.39
CA THR A 224 -15.04 0.31 -7.77
C THR A 224 -15.19 0.43 -9.28
N GLY A 225 -14.18 1.01 -9.95
CA GLY A 225 -14.21 1.20 -11.40
C GLY A 225 -14.27 -0.11 -12.20
N VAL A 226 -13.52 -1.13 -11.79
CA VAL A 226 -13.54 -2.47 -12.41
C VAL A 226 -14.90 -3.13 -12.18
N MET A 227 -15.41 -3.09 -10.94
CA MET A 227 -16.72 -3.64 -10.59
C MET A 227 -17.84 -3.03 -11.45
N LEU A 228 -17.90 -1.69 -11.53
CA LEU A 228 -18.90 -0.98 -12.35
C LEU A 228 -18.78 -1.33 -13.84
N THR A 229 -17.56 -1.49 -14.35
CA THR A 229 -17.32 -1.86 -15.75
C THR A 229 -17.85 -3.25 -16.05
N ILE A 230 -17.53 -4.24 -15.20
CA ILE A 230 -17.98 -5.62 -15.34
C ILE A 230 -19.50 -5.74 -15.23
N LEU A 231 -20.10 -5.08 -14.23
CA LEU A 231 -21.56 -5.10 -14.02
C LEU A 231 -22.31 -4.46 -15.20
N SER A 232 -21.78 -3.38 -15.77
CA SER A 232 -22.37 -2.69 -16.93
C SER A 232 -22.25 -3.49 -18.23
N ALA A 233 -21.19 -4.29 -18.37
CA ALA A 233 -20.92 -5.13 -19.53
C ALA A 233 -21.72 -6.45 -19.51
N THR A 234 -22.15 -6.93 -18.33
CA THR A 234 -22.81 -8.24 -18.19
C THR A 234 -24.33 -8.15 -18.39
N PRO A 235 -24.92 -8.76 -19.45
CA PRO A 235 -26.34 -8.58 -19.79
C PRO A 235 -27.35 -8.95 -18.68
N GLY A 236 -27.03 -9.96 -17.85
CA GLY A 236 -27.87 -10.39 -16.74
C GLY A 236 -27.92 -9.40 -15.57
N TYR A 237 -26.86 -8.63 -15.35
CA TYR A 237 -26.78 -7.61 -14.30
C TYR A 237 -27.07 -6.20 -14.83
N ARG A 238 -27.07 -6.00 -16.15
CA ARG A 238 -27.46 -4.74 -16.78
C ARG A 238 -28.87 -4.31 -16.36
N GLN A 239 -29.84 -5.22 -16.21
CA GLN A 239 -31.18 -4.87 -15.70
C GLN A 239 -31.19 -4.53 -14.22
N VAL A 240 -30.28 -5.11 -13.42
CA VAL A 240 -30.14 -4.75 -12.00
C VAL A 240 -29.58 -3.34 -11.88
N VAL A 241 -28.53 -3.02 -12.64
CA VAL A 241 -27.91 -1.68 -12.73
C VAL A 241 -28.86 -0.63 -13.33
N VAL A 242 -29.68 -1.00 -14.33
CA VAL A 242 -30.55 -0.07 -15.06
C VAL A 242 -31.96 0.05 -14.48
N ASN A 243 -32.52 -1.00 -13.89
CA ASN A 243 -33.94 -1.05 -13.47
C ASN A 243 -34.20 -1.52 -12.02
N GLY A 244 -33.23 -2.15 -11.34
CA GLY A 244 -33.43 -2.76 -10.02
C GLY A 244 -32.86 -1.96 -8.85
N PHE A 245 -31.94 -1.04 -9.13
CA PHE A 245 -31.38 -0.14 -8.14
C PHE A 245 -32.01 1.24 -8.29
N GLN A 246 -32.68 1.74 -7.24
CA GLN A 246 -32.79 3.18 -7.01
C GLN A 246 -31.38 3.76 -6.67
N TRP A 247 -30.41 3.59 -7.57
CA TRP A 247 -29.18 4.39 -7.67
C TRP A 247 -29.50 5.74 -8.34
N GLY A 248 -30.73 6.21 -8.15
CA GLY A 248 -31.50 6.96 -9.13
C GLY A 248 -31.61 8.44 -8.85
N ASP A 249 -31.05 8.95 -7.76
CA ASP A 249 -31.04 10.39 -7.54
C ASP A 249 -29.65 11.04 -7.55
N ASN A 250 -28.55 10.28 -7.44
CA ASN A 250 -27.21 10.85 -7.64
C ASN A 250 -26.10 9.78 -7.61
N LEU A 251 -25.64 9.30 -8.77
CA LEU A 251 -24.33 8.64 -8.89
C LEU A 251 -23.21 9.54 -8.32
N THR A 252 -23.42 10.86 -8.37
CA THR A 252 -22.65 11.93 -7.71
C THR A 252 -22.74 11.95 -6.19
N GLU A 253 -23.82 11.46 -5.59
CA GLU A 253 -24.00 11.27 -4.14
C GLU A 253 -23.39 9.94 -3.77
N TRP A 254 -23.50 8.87 -4.55
CA TRP A 254 -22.80 7.62 -4.23
C TRP A 254 -21.27 7.74 -4.36
N LEU A 255 -20.76 8.46 -5.37
CA LEU A 255 -19.35 8.84 -5.45
C LEU A 255 -18.93 9.83 -4.34
N ALA A 256 -19.89 10.40 -3.61
CA ALA A 256 -19.64 11.38 -2.55
C ALA A 256 -19.95 10.90 -1.13
N GLU A 257 -20.87 9.97 -1.00
CA GLU A 257 -21.26 9.17 0.13
C GLU A 257 -20.56 7.86 -0.11
N LYS A 258 -19.27 7.86 0.25
CA LYS A 258 -18.39 6.70 0.24
C LYS A 258 -18.90 5.67 1.28
N THR A 259 -20.11 5.17 1.07
CA THR A 259 -20.67 4.03 1.77
C THR A 259 -20.00 2.84 1.14
N GLN A 260 -18.80 2.52 1.66
CA GLN A 260 -18.01 1.36 1.28
C GLN A 260 -18.95 0.17 1.14
N SER A 261 -19.16 -0.28 -0.09
CA SER A 261 -20.06 -1.40 -0.31
C SER A 261 -19.42 -2.64 0.29
N PHE A 262 -20.24 -3.56 0.79
CA PHE A 262 -19.78 -4.82 1.34
C PHE A 262 -18.81 -5.56 0.40
N GLU A 263 -19.06 -5.48 -0.91
CA GLU A 263 -18.22 -6.08 -1.95
C GLU A 263 -16.86 -5.39 -2.14
N GLU A 264 -16.80 -4.06 -2.01
CA GLU A 264 -15.52 -3.33 -2.04
C GLU A 264 -14.65 -3.68 -0.84
N GLN A 265 -15.24 -3.76 0.35
CA GLN A 265 -14.52 -4.19 1.57
C GLN A 265 -13.98 -5.60 1.45
N LYS A 266 -14.76 -6.49 0.82
CA LYS A 266 -14.34 -7.85 0.51
C LYS A 266 -13.17 -7.87 -0.48
N CYS A 267 -13.17 -7.03 -1.51
CA CYS A 267 -12.03 -6.92 -2.43
C CYS A 267 -10.78 -6.37 -1.74
N MET A 268 -10.96 -5.36 -0.89
CA MET A 268 -9.87 -4.71 -0.15
C MET A 268 -9.29 -5.60 0.97
N SER A 269 -9.89 -6.77 1.21
CA SER A 269 -9.35 -7.80 2.10
C SER A 269 -8.34 -8.75 1.44
N LEU A 270 -8.22 -8.71 0.12
CA LEU A 270 -7.28 -9.56 -0.61
C LEU A 270 -5.83 -9.12 -0.37
N ASP A 271 -4.90 -10.08 -0.44
CA ASP A 271 -3.49 -9.75 -0.62
C ASP A 271 -3.25 -9.10 -1.98
N ILE A 272 -2.13 -8.37 -2.12
CA ILE A 272 -1.84 -7.58 -3.31
C ILE A 272 -1.76 -8.43 -4.59
N THR A 273 -1.38 -9.71 -4.51
CA THR A 273 -1.28 -10.56 -5.70
C THR A 273 -2.67 -10.89 -6.25
N ARG A 274 -3.61 -11.23 -5.35
CA ARG A 274 -5.01 -11.48 -5.72
C ARG A 274 -5.75 -10.19 -6.08
N LEU A 275 -5.46 -9.09 -5.37
CA LEU A 275 -6.00 -7.77 -5.72
C LEU A 275 -5.54 -7.34 -7.12
N SER A 276 -4.27 -7.54 -7.46
CA SER A 276 -3.75 -7.24 -8.80
C SER A 276 -4.42 -8.09 -9.89
N GLN A 277 -4.74 -9.36 -9.61
CA GLN A 277 -5.50 -10.22 -10.52
C GLN A 277 -6.94 -9.74 -10.68
N LEU A 278 -7.60 -9.41 -9.57
CA LEU A 278 -8.98 -8.89 -9.54
C LEU A 278 -9.11 -7.60 -10.34
N LEU A 279 -8.15 -6.68 -10.21
CA LEU A 279 -8.14 -5.40 -10.92
C LEU A 279 -7.88 -5.56 -12.44
N LYS A 280 -7.34 -6.70 -12.88
CA LYS A 280 -7.15 -7.04 -14.30
C LYS A 280 -8.32 -7.82 -14.88
N ALA A 281 -9.28 -8.23 -14.06
CA ALA A 281 -10.45 -8.98 -14.52
C ALA A 281 -11.27 -8.16 -15.52
N SER A 282 -11.66 -8.82 -16.61
CA SER A 282 -12.48 -8.24 -17.67
C SER A 282 -13.90 -8.81 -17.68
N THR A 283 -14.09 -9.97 -17.07
CA THR A 283 -15.40 -10.63 -16.94
C THR A 283 -15.76 -10.88 -15.48
N TYR A 284 -17.05 -11.13 -15.23
CA TYR A 284 -17.54 -11.44 -13.89
C TYR A 284 -16.96 -12.77 -13.37
N GLU A 285 -16.76 -13.75 -14.24
CA GLU A 285 -16.18 -15.05 -13.89
C GLU A 285 -14.72 -14.91 -13.46
N GLU A 286 -13.92 -14.11 -14.17
CA GLU A 286 -12.52 -13.81 -13.79
C GLU A 286 -12.44 -13.08 -12.45
N TRP A 287 -13.35 -12.12 -12.24
CA TRP A 287 -13.44 -11.36 -11.00
C TRP A 287 -13.82 -12.25 -9.82
N GLN A 288 -14.84 -13.11 -9.99
CA GLN A 288 -15.29 -14.06 -8.98
C GLN A 288 -14.22 -15.13 -8.68
N ALA A 289 -13.51 -15.62 -9.70
CA ALA A 289 -12.39 -16.55 -9.51
C ALA A 289 -11.24 -15.93 -8.71
N SER A 290 -10.98 -14.63 -8.91
CA SER A 290 -9.94 -13.89 -8.17
C SER A 290 -10.30 -13.72 -6.69
N LEU A 291 -11.58 -13.49 -6.37
CA LEU A 291 -12.09 -13.45 -5.00
C LEU A 291 -11.98 -14.80 -4.28
N GLY A 292 -12.20 -15.91 -5.00
CA GLY A 292 -12.14 -17.28 -4.46
C GLY A 292 -13.12 -17.53 -3.30
N GLU A 293 -12.79 -18.48 -2.43
CA GLU A 293 -13.63 -18.90 -1.28
C GLU A 293 -13.58 -17.94 -0.08
N ALA A 294 -12.90 -16.79 -0.17
CA ALA A 294 -12.85 -15.82 0.92
C ALA A 294 -14.25 -15.22 1.10
N ILE A 295 -15.03 -15.78 2.03
CA ILE A 295 -16.44 -15.47 2.25
C ILE A 295 -16.63 -14.38 3.32
N SER A 296 -15.63 -14.16 4.19
CA SER A 296 -15.77 -13.20 5.27
C SER A 296 -15.36 -11.78 4.85
N PRO A 297 -16.25 -10.79 4.97
CA PRO A 297 -15.87 -9.39 4.84
C PRO A 297 -14.84 -9.04 5.91
N CYS A 298 -13.88 -8.19 5.56
CA CYS A 298 -12.99 -7.64 6.58
C CYS A 298 -13.72 -6.51 7.31
N GLN A 299 -13.83 -6.62 8.63
CA GLN A 299 -14.30 -5.56 9.52
C GLN A 299 -13.29 -4.40 9.57
N ASN A 300 -12.00 -4.70 9.39
CA ASN A 300 -10.94 -3.69 9.44
C ASN A 300 -10.86 -2.81 8.19
N ARG A 301 -11.20 -1.53 8.40
CA ARG A 301 -11.25 -0.47 7.38
C ARG A 301 -10.10 0.52 7.63
N LEU A 302 -9.02 0.35 6.87
CA LEU A 302 -7.81 1.19 6.96
C LEU A 302 -8.13 2.70 6.99
N GLU A 303 -9.16 3.13 6.26
CA GLU A 303 -9.62 4.52 6.29
C GLU A 303 -10.17 4.96 7.65
N GLU A 304 -11.04 4.16 8.27
CA GLU A 304 -11.57 4.42 9.61
C GLU A 304 -10.45 4.35 10.65
N ASP A 305 -9.57 3.36 10.52
CA ASP A 305 -8.41 3.19 11.40
C ASP A 305 -7.44 4.39 11.32
N LEU A 306 -7.22 4.94 10.11
CA LEU A 306 -6.44 6.16 9.89
C LEU A 306 -7.15 7.40 10.43
N GLU A 307 -8.48 7.48 10.29
CA GLU A 307 -9.26 8.60 10.82
C GLU A 307 -9.25 8.61 12.35
N GLU A 308 -9.48 7.46 12.98
CA GLU A 308 -9.41 7.27 14.43
C GLU A 308 -8.00 7.61 14.96
N PHE A 309 -6.96 7.14 14.28
CA PHE A 309 -5.58 7.49 14.62
C PHE A 309 -5.33 9.00 14.59
N ASN A 310 -5.76 9.67 13.51
CA ASN A 310 -5.59 11.11 13.35
C ASN A 310 -6.40 11.92 14.39
N ARG A 311 -7.56 11.41 14.83
CA ARG A 311 -8.34 11.97 15.95
C ARG A 311 -7.61 11.77 17.30
N GLY A 312 -7.05 10.58 17.54
CA GLY A 312 -6.44 10.19 18.81
C GLY A 312 -5.05 10.77 19.12
N ARG A 313 -4.29 11.23 18.12
CA ARG A 313 -2.98 11.88 18.31
C ARG A 313 -3.00 13.41 18.37
N ARG A 314 -4.18 14.05 18.43
CA ARG A 314 -4.28 15.50 18.71
C ARG A 314 -3.67 15.78 20.11
N PRO A 315 -2.56 16.53 20.21
CA PRO A 315 -1.92 16.77 21.49
C PRO A 315 -2.73 17.77 22.32
N ASN A 316 -3.54 17.19 23.22
CA ASN A 316 -4.29 17.76 24.35
C ASN A 316 -5.79 17.49 24.27
N VAL A 317 -6.30 16.95 25.37
CA VAL A 317 -7.73 16.85 25.73
C VAL A 317 -8.41 18.23 25.80
N HIS A 318 -7.65 19.33 25.68
CA HIS A 318 -8.16 20.70 25.79
C HIS A 318 -7.92 21.56 24.54
N GLU A 319 -7.04 21.17 23.61
CA GLU A 319 -6.85 21.87 22.34
C GLU A 319 -6.52 20.84 21.26
N GLU A 320 -7.43 20.70 20.30
CA GLU A 320 -7.46 19.72 19.22
C GLU A 320 -6.35 19.91 18.15
N VAL A 321 -5.14 20.34 18.52
CA VAL A 321 -4.16 20.91 17.59
C VAL A 321 -2.77 20.31 17.76
N TRP A 322 -2.21 19.74 16.69
CA TRP A 322 -0.80 19.34 16.62
C TRP A 322 0.13 20.53 16.89
N ARG A 323 1.16 20.43 17.75
CA ARG A 323 2.15 21.52 17.87
C ARG A 323 3.26 21.31 16.84
N ALA A 324 3.77 22.39 16.26
CA ALA A 324 4.90 22.33 15.32
C ALA A 324 6.12 21.60 15.93
N GLU A 325 6.35 21.78 17.24
CA GLU A 325 7.42 21.12 17.99
C GLU A 325 7.25 19.59 18.06
N ASP A 326 6.01 19.08 18.18
CA ASP A 326 5.72 17.65 18.18
C ASP A 326 5.95 17.03 16.78
N ILE A 327 5.66 17.80 15.73
CA ILE A 327 5.89 17.40 14.33
C ILE A 327 7.39 17.34 14.04
N GLU A 328 8.17 18.34 14.49
CA GLU A 328 9.62 18.33 14.36
C GLU A 328 10.30 17.24 15.17
N ARG A 329 9.73 16.86 16.32
CA ARG A 329 10.18 15.70 17.09
C ARG A 329 9.91 14.40 16.30
N LEU A 330 8.69 14.21 15.81
CA LEU A 330 8.32 13.01 15.04
C LEU A 330 9.15 12.86 13.75
N ALA A 331 9.40 13.97 13.04
CA ALA A 331 10.27 13.98 11.86
C ALA A 331 11.67 13.43 12.15
N ARG A 332 12.22 13.71 13.33
CA ARG A 332 13.57 13.29 13.74
C ARG A 332 13.63 11.90 14.33
N GLU A 333 12.56 11.46 15.01
CA GLU A 333 12.57 10.21 15.79
C GLU A 333 12.10 9.00 14.99
N VAL A 334 11.24 9.19 13.98
CA VAL A 334 10.43 8.11 13.40
C VAL A 334 10.77 7.81 11.94
N ASP A 335 11.13 8.81 11.13
CA ASP A 335 11.41 8.66 9.69
C ASP A 335 12.84 9.09 9.34
N ALA A 336 13.85 8.43 9.92
CA ALA A 336 15.27 8.70 9.69
C ALA A 336 15.80 8.32 8.28
N ASP A 337 14.92 8.10 7.29
CA ASP A 337 15.27 7.84 5.88
C ASP A 337 15.66 9.13 5.13
N GLU A 338 16.48 9.99 5.76
CA GLU A 338 16.91 11.29 5.22
C GLU A 338 17.62 11.17 3.87
N ALA A 339 18.14 9.98 3.53
CA ALA A 339 18.88 9.75 2.29
C ALA A 339 18.02 9.75 1.01
N PHE A 340 16.70 9.50 1.12
CA PHE A 340 15.83 9.30 -0.05
C PHE A 340 14.59 10.19 -0.08
N THR A 341 14.37 11.03 0.93
CA THR A 341 13.18 11.88 1.02
C THR A 341 13.57 13.31 1.36
N ASP A 342 13.18 14.25 0.50
CA ASP A 342 13.19 15.67 0.85
C ASP A 342 12.05 16.01 1.82
N ASP A 343 12.03 17.26 2.29
CA ASP A 343 11.07 17.76 3.25
C ASP A 343 9.69 18.10 2.62
N GLN A 344 9.53 17.94 1.30
CA GLN A 344 8.32 18.35 0.58
C GLN A 344 7.06 17.64 1.08
N PRO A 345 7.03 16.32 1.32
CA PRO A 345 5.84 15.64 1.82
C PRO A 345 5.36 16.22 3.15
N ARG A 346 6.29 16.51 4.08
CA ARG A 346 5.96 17.09 5.39
C ARG A 346 5.38 18.50 5.22
N GLN A 347 6.05 19.37 4.47
CA GLN A 347 5.59 20.74 4.24
C GLN A 347 4.20 20.78 3.59
N THR A 348 3.98 19.91 2.61
CA THR A 348 2.71 19.81 1.88
C THR A 348 1.60 19.28 2.80
N TRP A 349 1.90 18.25 3.60
CA TRP A 349 0.97 17.73 4.59
C TRP A 349 0.60 18.77 5.65
N MET A 350 1.58 19.51 6.19
CA MET A 350 1.35 20.60 7.12
C MET A 350 0.47 21.68 6.49
N LYS A 351 0.71 22.06 5.23
CA LYS A 351 -0.16 23.04 4.55
C LYS A 351 -1.60 22.56 4.42
N VAL A 352 -1.84 21.28 4.13
CA VAL A 352 -3.21 20.70 4.05
C VAL A 352 -3.87 20.67 5.43
N HIS A 353 -3.18 20.08 6.42
CA HIS A 353 -3.77 19.69 7.69
C HIS A 353 -3.57 20.71 8.81
N TYR A 354 -2.71 21.72 8.63
CA TYR A 354 -2.43 22.76 9.62
C TYR A 354 -3.01 24.11 9.22
N ASP A 355 -2.70 24.58 8.00
CA ASP A 355 -3.13 25.92 7.56
C ASP A 355 -4.65 25.99 7.31
N HIS A 356 -5.25 24.91 6.79
CA HIS A 356 -6.69 24.89 6.46
C HIS A 356 -7.58 24.22 7.50
N ALA A 357 -7.04 23.33 8.34
CA ALA A 357 -7.85 22.64 9.34
C ALA A 357 -8.36 23.60 10.43
N HIS A 358 -7.64 24.67 10.76
CA HIS A 358 -8.04 25.58 11.83
C HIS A 358 -9.26 26.47 11.50
N GLU A 359 -9.52 26.76 10.23
CA GLU A 359 -10.68 27.58 9.83
C GLU A 359 -11.90 26.75 9.42
N ARG A 360 -11.72 25.64 8.68
CA ARG A 360 -12.85 24.80 8.23
C ARG A 360 -13.35 23.80 9.28
N TYR A 361 -12.52 23.35 10.23
CA TYR A 361 -13.03 22.52 11.36
C TYR A 361 -13.77 23.36 12.41
N ARG A 362 -13.54 24.69 12.47
CA ARG A 362 -14.27 25.61 13.37
C ARG A 362 -15.72 25.85 12.96
N LEU A 363 -16.04 25.72 11.68
CA LEU A 363 -17.38 25.93 11.14
C LEU A 363 -18.05 24.57 10.96
N GLY A 364 -18.52 24.02 12.08
CA GLY A 364 -19.17 22.71 12.18
C GLY A 364 -20.53 22.61 11.50
N GLU A 365 -20.64 22.87 10.20
CA GLU A 365 -21.91 22.73 9.49
C GLU A 365 -21.91 21.77 8.28
N HIS A 366 -20.77 21.28 7.79
CA HIS A 366 -20.79 20.22 6.76
C HIS A 366 -19.60 19.25 6.92
N THR A 367 -19.81 18.12 7.60
CA THR A 367 -18.87 16.98 7.73
C THR A 367 -18.41 16.38 6.39
N PHE A 368 -19.13 16.65 5.30
CA PHE A 368 -18.88 16.07 3.97
C PHE A 368 -17.86 16.83 3.10
N ALA A 369 -17.72 18.15 3.28
CA ALA A 369 -16.82 18.97 2.45
C ALA A 369 -15.31 18.75 2.74
N PRO A 370 -14.87 18.54 4.00
CA PRO A 370 -13.47 18.25 4.31
C PRO A 370 -12.99 16.91 3.75
N MET A 371 -13.85 15.88 3.75
CA MET A 371 -13.50 14.57 3.21
C MET A 371 -13.28 14.59 1.69
N ARG A 372 -14.21 15.16 0.92
CA ARG A 372 -14.07 15.29 -0.56
C ARG A 372 -12.78 16.03 -0.96
N PHE A 373 -12.40 17.04 -0.19
CA PHE A 373 -11.17 17.79 -0.39
C PHE A 373 -9.92 16.92 -0.21
N ILE A 374 -9.84 16.20 0.91
CA ILE A 374 -8.71 15.31 1.20
C ILE A 374 -8.64 14.17 0.17
N PHE A 375 -9.78 13.59 -0.24
CA PHE A 375 -9.82 12.58 -1.30
C PHE A 375 -9.28 13.08 -2.63
N GLY A 376 -9.63 14.30 -3.02
CA GLY A 376 -9.06 14.94 -4.20
C GLY A 376 -7.54 15.07 -4.10
N MET A 377 -7.05 15.56 -2.96
CA MET A 377 -5.61 15.71 -2.72
C MET A 377 -4.88 14.35 -2.75
N ARG A 378 -5.46 13.31 -2.15
CA ARG A 378 -4.93 11.95 -2.19
C ARG A 378 -4.95 11.36 -3.60
N GLY A 379 -5.98 11.67 -4.39
CA GLY A 379 -6.09 11.28 -5.79
C GLY A 379 -4.99 11.85 -6.70
N ILE A 380 -4.37 12.97 -6.34
CA ILE A 380 -3.17 13.52 -7.00
C ILE A 380 -1.86 13.12 -6.29
N GLY A 381 -1.92 12.33 -5.23
CA GLY A 381 -0.75 11.87 -4.48
C GLY A 381 0.04 13.00 -3.83
N TYR A 382 -0.63 14.03 -3.28
CA TYR A 382 0.02 15.28 -2.85
C TYR A 382 1.25 15.12 -1.90
N VAL A 383 1.31 14.07 -1.09
CA VAL A 383 2.44 13.74 -0.19
C VAL A 383 3.49 12.79 -0.82
N MET A 384 3.38 12.50 -2.11
CA MET A 384 4.26 11.57 -2.83
C MET A 384 5.39 12.28 -3.56
N TRP A 385 5.32 13.59 -3.78
CA TRP A 385 6.15 14.31 -4.74
C TRP A 385 7.32 15.06 -4.12
N ASP A 386 8.44 15.14 -4.86
CA ASP A 386 9.62 15.89 -4.44
C ASP A 386 9.44 17.41 -4.60
N THR A 387 10.27 18.18 -3.88
CA THR A 387 10.44 19.62 -4.02
C THR A 387 10.75 20.01 -5.47
N GLU A 388 11.62 19.25 -6.16
CA GLU A 388 11.96 19.55 -7.55
C GLU A 388 10.74 19.47 -8.48
N ARG A 389 9.87 18.46 -8.33
CA ARG A 389 8.63 18.38 -9.08
C ARG A 389 7.71 19.55 -8.75
N MET A 390 7.66 19.92 -7.48
CA MET A 390 6.89 21.06 -7.00
C MET A 390 7.47 22.41 -7.41
N LYS A 391 8.62 22.49 -8.10
CA LYS A 391 9.05 23.72 -8.79
C LYS A 391 8.31 23.95 -10.11
N ASN A 392 7.76 22.91 -10.72
CA ASN A 392 6.99 23.03 -11.95
C ASN A 392 5.69 23.81 -11.70
N GLU A 393 5.50 24.91 -12.42
CA GLU A 393 4.35 25.80 -12.23
C GLU A 393 3.00 25.11 -12.50
N ALA A 394 2.93 24.16 -13.44
CA ALA A 394 1.70 23.42 -13.69
C ALA A 394 1.32 22.56 -12.46
N CYS A 395 2.30 21.87 -11.87
CA CYS A 395 2.10 21.07 -10.66
C CYS A 395 1.68 21.96 -9.48
N LYS A 396 2.37 23.09 -9.27
CA LYS A 396 2.01 24.06 -8.21
C LYS A 396 0.60 24.59 -8.38
N VAL A 397 0.21 24.99 -9.59
CA VAL A 397 -1.12 25.51 -9.88
C VAL A 397 -2.18 24.43 -9.63
N THR A 398 -1.96 23.20 -10.09
CA THR A 398 -2.89 22.09 -9.83
C THR A 398 -3.07 21.85 -8.35
N LEU A 399 -1.96 21.77 -7.62
CA LEU A 399 -1.96 21.56 -6.18
C LEU A 399 -2.65 22.73 -5.46
N ASN A 400 -2.38 23.99 -5.84
CA ASN A 400 -3.02 25.18 -5.27
C ASN A 400 -4.53 25.25 -5.55
N LYS A 401 -4.99 24.83 -6.73
CA LYS A 401 -6.43 24.73 -7.00
C LYS A 401 -7.07 23.62 -6.19
N ALA A 402 -6.41 22.47 -6.09
CA ALA A 402 -6.86 21.38 -5.25
C ALA A 402 -6.94 21.83 -3.78
N TYR A 403 -5.95 22.61 -3.30
CA TYR A 403 -5.94 23.27 -1.99
C TYR A 403 -7.08 24.26 -1.77
N GLN A 404 -7.59 24.92 -2.81
CA GLN A 404 -8.71 25.86 -2.69
C GLN A 404 -10.07 25.14 -2.68
N GLY A 405 -10.10 23.85 -3.00
CA GLY A 405 -11.33 23.09 -3.19
C GLY A 405 -12.00 23.36 -4.54
N ASP A 406 -11.28 24.01 -5.46
CA ASP A 406 -11.72 24.11 -6.85
C ASP A 406 -11.76 22.70 -7.43
N ALA A 407 -12.79 22.37 -8.21
CA ALA A 407 -12.87 21.09 -8.90
C ALA A 407 -11.62 20.92 -9.79
N VAL A 408 -10.70 20.06 -9.36
CA VAL A 408 -9.52 19.65 -10.13
C VAL A 408 -9.81 18.33 -10.89
N PHE A 409 -11.03 17.80 -10.79
CA PHE A 409 -11.44 16.52 -11.35
C PHE A 409 -12.53 16.68 -12.40
#